data_AF-A0A936T1G1-F1
#
_entry.id   AF-A0A936T1G1-F1
#
_cell.length_a   1.000
_cell.length_b   1.000
_cell.length_c   1.000
_cell.angle_alpha   90.00
_cell.angle_beta   90.00
_cell.angle_gamma   90.00
#
_symmetry.space_group_name_H-M   'P 1'
#
loop_
_entity.id
_entity.type
_entity.pdbx_description
1 polymer ?
#
loop_
_entity_poly.entity_id
_entity_poly.type
_entity_poly.pdbx_seq_one_letter_code
_entity_poly.pdbx_strand_id
1 'polypeptide(L)'
;MTMLRRWVPAGLLLSSVTMMSAASMAQAAPSKPAAPATTAKPAATSTSAKPAAPTAAKPAAPTADAKAGTTAAAAAPTPDAKAPAPTGAASPDPDKEAARLIEEGRKANKAGQFDKARELFAAAYKLKPESNTLLLLGLSEAKSNRPRDAAEHLEVFLREAKTAPAEDRETATRVFNDVTAKLGTWWLKIPIEGAEVFLNGRLVGRSPLAAPLFVEPGTHDIEVKKEGYEPAKEIHVVAPNTESETDVVLKPLPASVGPKKPPPGPEKPKPPPPPPPLPEWHTYGLIGGGALTALGLGLGIGLTVSAGGKGEEADKQLAEIARTTPNTYGLCGPNSFQPNQPACAQLKDTLSSQDARANGAVAGFVIAGVGAVGTVGLFLLPKVPIGRSIIGMKFAPVIGFDRLGGTLTGSF
;
A
#
# COMPACT_ATOMS: atom_id res chain seq x y z
N MET A 1 -43.52 -50.33 43.55
CA MET A 1 -42.09 -50.54 43.89
C MET A 1 -41.40 -49.18 43.83
N THR A 2 -41.16 -48.48 44.95
CA THR A 2 -39.87 -48.47 45.73
C THR A 2 -38.66 -48.23 44.82
N MET A 3 -37.76 -47.23 44.96
CA MET A 3 -37.21 -46.45 46.08
C MET A 3 -36.76 -45.06 45.54
N LEU A 4 -36.88 -43.91 46.22
CA LEU A 4 -36.23 -43.38 47.43
C LEU A 4 -34.77 -42.87 47.27
N ARG A 5 -34.60 -41.55 47.54
CA ARG A 5 -33.45 -40.83 48.19
C ARG A 5 -32.11 -40.73 47.43
N ARG A 6 -31.32 -39.63 47.46
CA ARG A 6 -30.87 -38.72 48.54
C ARG A 6 -29.99 -37.59 47.89
N TRP A 7 -30.19 -36.27 48.04
CA TRP A 7 -29.64 -35.31 49.04
C TRP A 7 -28.22 -35.65 49.56
N VAL A 8 -27.14 -34.83 49.44
CA VAL A 8 -26.80 -33.51 50.07
C VAL A 8 -25.44 -32.96 49.53
N PRO A 9 -25.11 -31.64 49.67
CA PRO A 9 -24.02 -30.90 48.99
C PRO A 9 -22.82 -30.53 49.89
N ALA A 10 -21.79 -29.85 49.33
CA ALA A 10 -20.95 -28.78 49.94
C ALA A 10 -19.56 -28.69 49.28
N GLY A 11 -19.03 -27.48 49.09
CA GLY A 11 -17.60 -27.29 48.74
C GLY A 11 -17.23 -25.93 48.17
N LEU A 12 -17.44 -24.85 48.93
CA LEU A 12 -16.84 -23.53 48.71
C LEU A 12 -15.32 -23.62 49.00
N LEU A 13 -14.45 -23.22 48.07
CA LEU A 13 -13.08 -22.81 48.41
C LEU A 13 -12.62 -21.65 47.51
N LEU A 14 -12.55 -20.48 48.13
CA LEU A 14 -11.76 -19.33 47.70
C LEU A 14 -10.28 -19.72 47.63
N SER A 15 -9.56 -19.26 46.60
CA SER A 15 -8.11 -19.00 46.71
C SER A 15 -7.71 -17.86 45.78
N SER A 16 -7.63 -16.69 46.41
CA SER A 16 -6.69 -15.58 46.25
C SER A 16 -5.63 -15.73 45.14
N VAL A 17 -5.70 -14.85 44.14
CA VAL A 17 -4.58 -14.56 43.22
C VAL A 17 -3.77 -13.41 43.81
N THR A 18 -2.59 -13.74 44.34
CA THR A 18 -1.61 -12.78 44.84
C THR A 18 -0.81 -12.21 43.66
N MET A 19 -0.91 -10.90 43.44
CA MET A 19 -0.01 -10.12 42.58
C MET A 19 1.42 -10.15 43.14
N MET A 20 2.38 -10.67 42.36
CA MET A 20 3.80 -10.51 42.64
C MET A 20 4.31 -9.24 41.95
N SER A 21 4.44 -8.18 42.74
CA SER A 21 5.14 -6.95 42.39
C SER A 21 6.65 -7.18 42.54
N ALA A 22 7.44 -6.80 41.54
CA ALA A 22 8.89 -6.71 41.65
C ALA A 22 9.36 -5.37 41.07
N ALA A 23 9.56 -4.40 41.96
CA ALA A 23 10.34 -3.21 41.74
C ALA A 23 11.39 -3.12 42.86
N SER A 24 12.68 -3.06 42.50
CA SER A 24 13.74 -2.39 43.29
C SER A 24 15.02 -2.29 42.44
N MET A 25 15.37 -1.08 41.99
CA MET A 25 16.52 -0.26 42.44
C MET A 25 17.89 -0.76 41.94
N ALA A 26 18.54 -0.08 40.98
CA ALA A 26 19.35 1.15 41.09
C ALA A 26 20.87 0.81 41.15
N GLN A 27 21.69 1.27 40.20
CA GLN A 27 22.67 2.38 40.35
C GLN A 27 23.74 2.43 39.24
N ALA A 28 23.96 3.66 38.75
CA ALA A 28 25.22 4.33 38.35
C ALA A 28 26.13 3.81 37.20
N ALA A 29 26.33 4.70 36.21
CA ALA A 29 27.43 4.77 35.22
C ALA A 29 28.66 5.52 35.83
N PRO A 30 29.74 5.95 35.10
CA PRO A 30 30.16 5.76 33.69
C PRO A 30 31.69 5.46 33.49
N SER A 31 32.15 5.19 32.25
CA SER A 31 33.35 5.79 31.61
C SER A 31 33.84 5.02 30.35
N LYS A 32 34.46 5.76 29.43
CA LYS A 32 34.82 5.45 28.03
C LYS A 32 36.37 5.24 27.94
N PRO A 33 36.98 5.29 26.74
CA PRO A 33 37.40 4.21 25.81
C PRO A 33 38.89 3.83 25.88
N ALA A 34 39.30 2.73 25.23
CA ALA A 34 40.56 2.65 24.45
C ALA A 34 40.73 1.28 23.77
N ALA A 35 40.96 1.29 22.45
CA ALA A 35 41.83 0.33 21.77
C ALA A 35 43.26 0.94 21.74
N PRO A 36 44.33 0.15 21.61
CA PRO A 36 44.93 0.01 20.27
C PRO A 36 45.68 -1.30 19.99
N ALA A 37 45.96 -1.52 18.68
CA ALA A 37 47.13 -2.19 18.08
C ALA A 37 47.36 -3.69 18.42
N THR A 38 47.84 -4.59 17.56
CA THR A 38 48.37 -4.65 16.18
C THR A 38 48.69 -6.15 16.00
N THR A 39 48.45 -6.75 14.82
CA THR A 39 49.42 -7.61 14.10
C THR A 39 48.79 -8.15 12.81
N ALA A 40 49.36 -7.73 11.67
CA ALA A 40 49.39 -8.47 10.40
C ALA A 40 50.21 -9.76 10.61
N LYS A 41 50.14 -10.87 9.84
CA LYS A 41 50.11 -11.14 8.38
C LYS A 41 49.99 -12.71 8.21
N PRO A 42 50.17 -13.36 7.03
CA PRO A 42 49.12 -13.88 6.16
C PRO A 42 49.18 -15.40 5.87
N ALA A 43 48.13 -15.94 5.22
CA ALA A 43 48.22 -17.06 4.27
C ALA A 43 47.08 -16.85 3.25
N ALA A 44 47.30 -16.50 1.97
CA ALA A 44 47.96 -17.25 0.91
C ALA A 44 47.33 -18.64 0.67
N THR A 45 46.26 -18.67 -0.13
CA THR A 45 46.09 -19.70 -1.17
C THR A 45 45.40 -19.08 -2.37
N SER A 46 46.21 -18.92 -3.40
CA SER A 46 45.86 -18.68 -4.78
C SER A 46 45.12 -19.88 -5.39
N THR A 47 44.05 -19.63 -6.12
CA THR A 47 43.73 -20.45 -7.30
C THR A 47 43.44 -19.52 -8.47
N SER A 48 44.36 -19.59 -9.43
CA SER A 48 44.31 -18.93 -10.72
C SER A 48 43.14 -19.41 -11.57
N ALA A 49 42.43 -18.49 -12.21
CA ALA A 49 41.90 -18.67 -13.57
C ALA A 49 41.66 -17.29 -14.21
N LYS A 50 42.42 -17.01 -15.27
CA LYS A 50 42.27 -15.88 -16.21
C LYS A 50 42.81 -16.41 -17.57
N PRO A 51 42.45 -15.88 -18.76
CA PRO A 51 41.23 -15.21 -19.22
C PRO A 51 40.65 -15.88 -20.49
N ALA A 52 39.43 -15.49 -20.89
CA ALA A 52 39.08 -15.40 -22.31
C ALA A 52 38.23 -14.15 -22.55
N ALA A 53 38.73 -13.29 -23.44
CA ALA A 53 38.05 -12.15 -24.06
C ALA A 53 38.71 -11.96 -25.44
N PRO A 54 38.16 -11.16 -26.35
CA PRO A 54 36.75 -10.95 -26.69
C PRO A 54 36.54 -11.07 -28.22
N THR A 55 35.30 -11.16 -28.69
CA THR A 55 34.98 -10.81 -30.09
C THR A 55 33.76 -9.90 -30.14
N ALA A 56 34.03 -8.72 -30.68
CA ALA A 56 33.07 -7.68 -31.00
C ALA A 56 32.19 -8.09 -32.20
N ALA A 57 30.93 -7.64 -32.20
CA ALA A 57 30.25 -7.18 -33.42
C ALA A 57 28.88 -6.54 -33.07
N LYS A 58 28.87 -5.21 -33.13
CA LYS A 58 27.69 -4.36 -33.35
C LYS A 58 27.22 -4.55 -34.80
N PRO A 59 25.92 -4.40 -35.09
CA PRO A 59 25.53 -3.74 -36.34
C PRO A 59 24.82 -2.42 -36.08
N ALA A 60 25.33 -1.39 -36.75
CA ALA A 60 24.72 -0.08 -36.87
C ALA A 60 23.54 -0.15 -37.86
N ALA A 61 22.49 0.61 -37.57
CA ALA A 61 21.44 0.95 -38.52
C ALA A 61 22.02 1.91 -39.59
N PRO A 62 21.63 1.77 -40.88
CA PRO A 62 21.96 2.76 -41.88
C PRO A 62 20.91 3.88 -41.92
N THR A 63 21.36 5.11 -41.69
CA THR A 63 20.77 6.34 -42.21
C THR A 63 21.02 6.44 -43.72
N ALA A 64 20.00 6.76 -44.51
CA ALA A 64 20.16 7.20 -45.89
C ALA A 64 19.32 8.45 -46.12
N ASP A 65 20.03 9.56 -46.30
CA ASP A 65 19.54 10.85 -46.78
C ASP A 65 19.34 10.84 -48.31
N ALA A 66 18.27 11.54 -48.71
CA ALA A 66 18.12 12.39 -49.89
C ALA A 66 18.29 11.82 -51.32
N LYS A 67 17.22 11.95 -52.13
CA LYS A 67 17.26 12.84 -53.30
C LYS A 67 15.88 13.30 -53.77
N ALA A 68 15.87 14.58 -54.17
CA ALA A 68 14.74 15.38 -54.63
C ALA A 68 14.44 15.24 -56.13
N GLY A 69 13.26 15.77 -56.51
CA GLY A 69 12.77 15.99 -57.88
C GLY A 69 11.45 15.23 -58.10
N THR A 70 10.30 15.83 -58.42
CA THR A 70 10.05 16.98 -59.28
C THR A 70 8.63 17.50 -59.04
N THR A 71 8.45 18.80 -59.27
CA THR A 71 7.22 19.61 -59.30
C THR A 71 6.01 18.98 -60.01
N ALA A 72 4.82 19.07 -59.40
CA ALA A 72 3.54 19.19 -60.12
C ALA A 72 2.43 19.77 -59.22
N ALA A 73 1.93 20.93 -59.65
CA ALA A 73 0.63 21.58 -59.42
C ALA A 73 -0.24 21.16 -58.22
N ALA A 74 -0.47 22.13 -57.34
CA ALA A 74 -1.56 22.13 -56.37
C ALA A 74 -2.92 22.18 -57.11
N ALA A 75 -3.68 21.09 -57.01
CA ALA A 75 -5.13 21.07 -57.24
C ALA A 75 -5.82 21.00 -55.87
N ALA A 76 -6.76 21.92 -55.65
CA ALA A 76 -7.55 22.01 -54.43
C ALA A 76 -8.38 20.72 -54.18
N PRO A 77 -8.56 20.29 -52.92
CA PRO A 77 -9.36 19.11 -52.62
C PRO A 77 -10.86 19.42 -52.73
N THR A 78 -11.57 18.68 -53.58
CA THR A 78 -13.02 18.54 -53.48
C THR A 78 -13.35 17.67 -52.25
N PRO A 79 -14.27 18.11 -51.36
CA PRO A 79 -14.67 17.33 -50.21
C PRO A 79 -15.84 16.46 -50.62
N ASP A 80 -15.63 15.21 -51.04
CA ASP A 80 -16.65 14.15 -51.01
C ASP A 80 -16.06 12.81 -51.51
N ALA A 81 -15.24 12.19 -50.67
CA ALA A 81 -14.94 10.77 -50.77
C ALA A 81 -14.75 10.21 -49.36
N LYS A 82 -15.84 9.71 -48.78
CA LYS A 82 -15.84 8.98 -47.51
C LYS A 82 -14.97 7.74 -47.66
N ALA A 83 -13.74 7.81 -47.16
CA ALA A 83 -12.89 6.64 -47.01
C ALA A 83 -13.66 5.55 -46.23
N PRO A 84 -13.70 4.30 -46.71
CA PRO A 84 -14.30 3.23 -45.93
C PRO A 84 -13.55 3.12 -44.61
N ALA A 85 -14.29 3.24 -43.51
CA ALA A 85 -13.74 3.05 -42.17
C ALA A 85 -13.06 1.67 -42.11
N PRO A 86 -11.91 1.54 -41.43
CA PRO A 86 -11.29 0.23 -41.23
C PRO A 86 -12.32 -0.67 -40.56
N THR A 87 -12.69 -1.74 -41.24
CA THR A 87 -13.56 -2.78 -40.69
C THR A 87 -12.89 -3.27 -39.42
N GLY A 88 -13.48 -2.96 -38.27
CA GLY A 88 -12.95 -3.35 -36.97
C GLY A 88 -12.67 -4.84 -36.99
N ALA A 89 -11.44 -5.23 -36.64
CA ALA A 89 -11.10 -6.61 -36.39
C ALA A 89 -12.15 -7.15 -35.41
N ALA A 90 -12.94 -8.14 -35.85
CA ALA A 90 -13.94 -8.76 -35.00
C ALA A 90 -13.22 -9.25 -33.74
N SER A 91 -13.64 -8.75 -32.58
CA SER A 91 -13.12 -9.22 -31.30
C SER A 91 -13.24 -10.75 -31.26
N PRO A 92 -12.22 -11.48 -30.79
CA PRO A 92 -12.25 -12.93 -30.72
C PRO A 92 -13.50 -13.40 -29.98
N ASP A 93 -14.14 -14.45 -30.51
CA ASP A 93 -15.26 -15.14 -29.88
C ASP A 93 -14.85 -15.60 -28.46
N PRO A 94 -15.55 -15.15 -27.40
CA PRO A 94 -15.15 -15.42 -26.01
C PRO A 94 -15.12 -16.92 -25.69
N ASP A 95 -15.96 -17.74 -26.33
CA ASP A 95 -15.95 -19.19 -26.12
C ASP A 95 -14.70 -19.83 -26.73
N LYS A 96 -14.30 -19.38 -27.93
CA LYS A 96 -13.07 -19.85 -28.58
C LYS A 96 -11.82 -19.41 -27.82
N GLU A 97 -11.84 -18.20 -27.27
CA GLU A 97 -10.75 -17.68 -26.45
C GLU A 97 -10.62 -18.46 -25.14
N ALA A 98 -11.73 -18.72 -24.44
CA ALA A 98 -11.73 -19.53 -23.22
C ALA A 98 -11.18 -20.94 -23.49
N ALA A 99 -11.60 -21.59 -24.58
CA ALA A 99 -11.08 -22.90 -24.98
C ALA A 99 -9.57 -22.86 -25.28
N ARG A 100 -9.09 -21.82 -25.96
CA ARG A 100 -7.65 -21.63 -26.23
C ARG A 100 -6.85 -21.49 -24.93
N LEU A 101 -7.33 -20.67 -24.00
CA LEU A 101 -6.70 -20.46 -22.69
C LEU A 101 -6.66 -21.75 -21.86
N ILE A 102 -7.73 -22.56 -21.89
CA ILE A 102 -7.76 -23.87 -21.22
C ILE A 102 -6.72 -24.82 -21.82
N GLU A 103 -6.63 -24.90 -23.16
CA GLU A 103 -5.66 -25.74 -23.86
C GLU A 103 -4.21 -25.33 -23.52
N GLU A 104 -3.91 -24.04 -23.57
CA GLU A 104 -2.62 -23.48 -23.17
C GLU A 104 -2.32 -23.73 -21.69
N GLY A 105 -3.31 -23.57 -20.83
CA GLY A 105 -3.20 -23.83 -19.40
C GLY A 105 -2.87 -25.29 -19.12
N ARG A 106 -3.50 -26.25 -19.81
CA ARG A 106 -3.18 -27.68 -19.71
C ARG A 106 -1.75 -27.98 -20.17
N LYS A 107 -1.28 -27.34 -21.24
CA LYS A 107 0.12 -27.46 -21.70
C LYS A 107 1.10 -26.93 -20.65
N ALA A 108 0.83 -25.75 -20.08
CA ALA A 108 1.62 -25.18 -19.00
C ALA A 108 1.65 -26.10 -17.77
N ASN A 109 0.51 -26.67 -17.38
CA ASN A 109 0.40 -27.61 -16.26
C ASN A 109 1.26 -28.87 -16.48
N LYS A 110 1.21 -29.44 -17.69
CA LYS A 110 2.05 -30.60 -18.08
C LYS A 110 3.54 -30.26 -18.07
N ALA A 111 3.90 -29.02 -18.38
CA ALA A 111 5.25 -28.52 -18.33
C ALA A 111 5.72 -28.10 -16.92
N GLY A 112 4.89 -28.30 -15.88
CA GLY A 112 5.20 -27.89 -14.49
C GLY A 112 5.11 -26.39 -14.23
N GLN A 113 4.59 -25.60 -15.19
CA GLN A 113 4.42 -24.15 -15.08
C GLN A 113 3.09 -23.82 -14.39
N PHE A 114 2.99 -24.14 -13.10
CA PHE A 114 1.73 -24.07 -12.35
C PHE A 114 1.15 -22.67 -12.20
N ASP A 115 1.97 -21.65 -11.93
CA ASP A 115 1.50 -20.25 -11.88
C ASP A 115 0.95 -19.78 -13.23
N LYS A 116 1.63 -20.11 -14.33
CA LYS A 116 1.14 -19.80 -15.67
C LYS A 116 -0.17 -20.51 -15.99
N ALA A 117 -0.28 -21.79 -15.61
CA ALA A 117 -1.50 -22.56 -15.78
C ALA A 117 -2.67 -21.91 -15.01
N ARG A 118 -2.44 -21.52 -13.75
CA ARG A 118 -3.41 -20.79 -12.94
C ARG A 118 -3.90 -19.53 -13.63
N GLU A 119 -2.99 -18.67 -14.12
CA GLU A 119 -3.37 -17.42 -14.78
C GLU A 119 -4.23 -17.66 -16.02
N LEU A 120 -3.87 -18.66 -16.83
CA LEU A 120 -4.62 -19.05 -18.02
C LEU A 120 -6.00 -19.60 -17.67
N PHE A 121 -6.11 -20.47 -16.66
CA PHE A 121 -7.40 -20.99 -16.21
C PHE A 121 -8.27 -19.92 -15.55
N ALA A 122 -7.68 -19.00 -14.79
CA ALA A 122 -8.40 -17.87 -14.19
C ALA A 122 -8.93 -16.91 -15.28
N ALA A 123 -8.15 -16.66 -16.32
CA ALA A 123 -8.59 -15.89 -17.48
C ALA A 123 -9.74 -16.61 -18.23
N ALA A 124 -9.61 -17.92 -18.46
CA ALA A 124 -10.66 -18.72 -19.07
C ALA A 124 -11.95 -18.72 -18.24
N TYR A 125 -11.85 -18.88 -16.92
CA TYR A 125 -13.00 -18.88 -16.00
C TYR A 125 -13.72 -17.53 -15.98
N LYS A 126 -12.98 -16.41 -16.10
CA LYS A 126 -13.57 -15.06 -16.24
C LYS A 126 -14.36 -14.89 -17.53
N LEU A 127 -13.91 -15.50 -18.63
CA LEU A 127 -14.64 -15.47 -19.90
C LEU A 127 -15.86 -16.39 -19.86
N LYS A 128 -15.68 -17.60 -19.34
CA LYS A 128 -16.73 -18.62 -19.24
C LYS A 128 -16.64 -19.38 -17.92
N PRO A 129 -17.50 -19.04 -16.94
CA PRO A 129 -17.55 -19.74 -15.66
C PRO A 129 -18.09 -21.17 -15.81
N GLU A 130 -17.18 -22.15 -15.97
CA GLU A 130 -17.50 -23.58 -16.04
C GLU A 130 -16.86 -24.35 -14.89
N SER A 131 -17.58 -25.33 -14.32
CA SER A 131 -17.10 -26.13 -13.19
C SER A 131 -15.82 -26.90 -13.49
N ASN A 132 -15.64 -27.40 -14.72
CA ASN A 132 -14.41 -28.12 -15.09
C ASN A 132 -13.18 -27.19 -15.12
N THR A 133 -13.35 -25.96 -15.59
CA THR A 133 -12.29 -24.93 -15.55
C THR A 133 -11.93 -24.56 -14.12
N LEU A 134 -12.93 -24.52 -13.24
CA LEU A 134 -12.74 -24.26 -11.81
C LEU A 134 -11.90 -25.35 -11.13
N LEU A 135 -12.12 -26.62 -11.46
CA LEU A 135 -11.27 -27.73 -11.00
C LEU A 135 -9.82 -27.54 -11.43
N LEU A 136 -9.58 -27.23 -12.71
CA LEU A 136 -8.22 -27.01 -13.23
C LEU A 136 -7.53 -25.84 -12.53
N LEU A 137 -8.28 -24.76 -12.28
CA LEU A 137 -7.81 -23.60 -11.54
C LEU A 137 -7.39 -23.99 -10.11
N GLY A 138 -8.29 -24.60 -9.33
CA GLY A 138 -8.00 -25.01 -7.95
C GLY A 138 -6.83 -26.00 -7.84
N LEU A 139 -6.73 -26.96 -8.76
CA LEU A 139 -5.59 -27.90 -8.81
C LEU A 139 -4.27 -27.20 -9.16
N SER A 140 -4.28 -26.21 -10.06
CA SER A 140 -3.08 -25.44 -10.40
C SER A 140 -2.64 -24.51 -9.25
N GLU A 141 -3.58 -23.98 -8.48
CA GLU A 141 -3.32 -23.16 -7.29
C GLU A 141 -2.69 -23.97 -6.16
N ALA A 142 -3.20 -25.19 -5.92
CA ALA A 142 -2.60 -26.10 -4.95
C ALA A 142 -1.14 -26.41 -5.32
N LYS A 143 -0.85 -26.63 -6.61
CA LYS A 143 0.51 -26.91 -7.11
C LYS A 143 1.44 -25.70 -7.16
N SER A 144 0.89 -24.48 -7.21
CA SER A 144 1.65 -23.21 -7.17
C SER A 144 1.76 -22.62 -5.76
N ASN A 145 1.52 -23.44 -4.72
CA ASN A 145 1.63 -23.05 -3.32
C ASN A 145 0.69 -21.89 -2.92
N ARG A 146 -0.55 -21.91 -3.43
CA ARG A 146 -1.63 -20.96 -3.09
C ARG A 146 -2.79 -21.71 -2.43
N PRO A 147 -2.60 -22.23 -1.21
CA PRO A 147 -3.58 -23.12 -0.57
C PRO A 147 -4.93 -22.44 -0.34
N ARG A 148 -4.94 -21.15 0.01
CA ARG A 148 -6.16 -20.36 0.23
C ARG A 148 -7.04 -20.31 -1.02
N ASP A 149 -6.48 -19.85 -2.14
CA ASP A 149 -7.20 -19.73 -3.41
C ASP A 149 -7.68 -21.11 -3.88
N ALA A 150 -6.83 -22.14 -3.74
CA ALA A 150 -7.17 -23.52 -4.09
C ALA A 150 -8.36 -24.03 -3.27
N ALA A 151 -8.40 -23.79 -1.96
CA ALA A 151 -9.50 -24.20 -1.10
C ALA A 151 -10.82 -23.54 -1.52
N GLU A 152 -10.80 -22.23 -1.82
CA GLU A 152 -11.98 -21.49 -2.28
C GLU A 152 -12.55 -22.08 -3.58
N HIS A 153 -11.72 -22.29 -4.60
CA HIS A 153 -12.21 -22.81 -5.88
C HIS A 153 -12.60 -24.30 -5.83
N LEU A 154 -11.89 -25.12 -5.06
CA LEU A 154 -12.21 -26.55 -4.92
C LEU A 154 -13.48 -26.77 -4.09
N GLU A 155 -13.74 -25.95 -3.06
CA GLU A 155 -15.02 -25.97 -2.33
C GLU A 155 -16.19 -25.73 -3.28
N VAL A 156 -16.10 -24.68 -4.09
CA VAL A 156 -17.15 -24.32 -5.04
C VAL A 156 -17.36 -25.44 -6.06
N PHE A 157 -16.29 -26.05 -6.57
CA PHE A 157 -16.39 -27.22 -7.44
C PHE A 157 -17.11 -28.38 -6.75
N LEU A 158 -16.73 -28.73 -5.52
CA LEU A 158 -17.31 -29.86 -4.77
C LEU A 158 -18.79 -29.65 -4.47
N ARG A 159 -19.20 -28.40 -4.20
CA ARG A 159 -20.57 -27.96 -3.93
C ARG A 159 -21.45 -27.93 -5.18
N GLU A 160 -20.96 -27.37 -6.28
CA GLU A 160 -21.76 -27.07 -7.47
C GLU A 160 -21.70 -28.16 -8.55
N ALA A 161 -20.54 -28.81 -8.74
CA ALA A 161 -20.31 -29.80 -9.78
C ALA A 161 -20.82 -31.20 -9.37
N LYS A 162 -22.11 -31.30 -9.07
CA LYS A 162 -22.75 -32.55 -8.57
C LYS A 162 -22.70 -33.70 -9.57
N THR A 163 -22.65 -33.40 -10.87
CA THR A 163 -22.60 -34.37 -11.97
C THR A 163 -21.18 -34.60 -12.51
N ALA A 164 -20.15 -34.03 -11.88
CA ALA A 164 -18.78 -34.25 -12.29
C ALA A 164 -18.37 -35.74 -12.13
N PRO A 165 -17.45 -36.25 -12.96
CA PRO A 165 -16.91 -37.60 -12.84
C PRO A 165 -16.42 -37.91 -11.41
N ALA A 166 -16.60 -39.16 -10.97
CA ALA A 166 -16.21 -39.57 -9.61
C ALA A 166 -14.71 -39.34 -9.35
N GLU A 167 -13.86 -39.59 -10.35
CA GLU A 167 -12.40 -39.38 -10.28
C GLU A 167 -12.04 -37.90 -10.05
N ASP A 168 -12.72 -36.98 -10.75
CA ASP A 168 -12.52 -35.54 -10.60
C ASP A 168 -12.96 -35.08 -9.20
N ARG A 169 -14.10 -35.59 -8.72
CA ARG A 169 -14.58 -35.31 -7.36
C ARG A 169 -13.64 -35.84 -6.29
N GLU A 170 -13.15 -37.07 -6.43
CA GLU A 170 -12.18 -37.66 -5.49
C GLU A 170 -10.87 -36.87 -5.46
N THR A 171 -10.37 -36.48 -6.63
CA THR A 171 -9.16 -35.66 -6.76
C THR A 171 -9.35 -34.30 -6.11
N ALA A 172 -10.48 -33.63 -6.37
CA ALA A 172 -10.82 -32.37 -5.74
C ALA A 172 -10.91 -32.49 -4.21
N THR A 173 -11.59 -33.52 -3.69
CA THR A 173 -11.71 -33.76 -2.25
C THR A 173 -10.35 -34.00 -1.59
N ARG A 174 -9.49 -34.82 -2.21
CA ARG A 174 -8.14 -35.10 -1.70
C ARG A 174 -7.32 -33.82 -1.61
N VAL A 175 -7.23 -33.08 -2.70
CA VAL A 175 -6.45 -31.83 -2.75
C VAL A 175 -7.04 -30.76 -1.84
N PHE A 176 -8.37 -30.66 -1.76
CA PHE A 176 -9.06 -29.77 -0.85
C PHE A 176 -8.65 -30.04 0.61
N ASN A 177 -8.68 -31.30 1.06
CA ASN A 177 -8.26 -31.67 2.40
C ASN A 177 -6.77 -31.37 2.66
N ASP A 178 -5.91 -31.62 1.66
CA ASP A 178 -4.46 -31.34 1.77
C ASP A 178 -4.17 -29.84 1.91
N VAL A 179 -4.92 -28.97 1.21
CA VAL A 179 -4.73 -27.52 1.31
C VAL A 179 -5.39 -26.93 2.55
N THR A 180 -6.57 -27.41 2.95
CA THR A 180 -7.27 -26.91 4.15
C THR A 180 -6.58 -27.31 5.44
N ALA A 181 -5.85 -28.44 5.47
CA ALA A 181 -4.99 -28.80 6.60
C ALA A 181 -3.87 -27.77 6.88
N LYS A 182 -3.56 -26.88 5.92
CA LYS A 182 -2.57 -25.80 6.09
C LYS A 182 -3.20 -24.45 6.46
N LEU A 183 -4.53 -24.38 6.46
CA LEU A 183 -5.31 -23.18 6.67
C LEU A 183 -6.12 -23.31 7.96
N GLY A 184 -6.66 -22.21 8.44
CA GLY A 184 -7.80 -22.26 9.36
C GLY A 184 -9.11 -22.08 8.61
N THR A 185 -10.15 -22.68 9.16
CA THR A 185 -11.53 -22.59 8.67
C THR A 185 -12.31 -21.72 9.65
N TRP A 186 -12.76 -20.55 9.19
CA TRP A 186 -13.43 -19.58 10.04
C TRP A 186 -14.90 -19.43 9.66
N TRP A 187 -15.77 -19.85 10.58
CA TRP A 187 -17.21 -19.71 10.50
C TRP A 187 -17.64 -18.36 11.10
N LEU A 188 -18.34 -17.56 10.30
CA LEU A 188 -18.86 -16.27 10.72
C LEU A 188 -20.38 -16.31 10.76
N LYS A 189 -20.92 -16.15 11.96
CA LYS A 189 -22.36 -16.08 12.19
C LYS A 189 -22.77 -14.62 12.28
N ILE A 190 -23.34 -14.13 11.18
CA ILE A 190 -23.85 -12.77 11.08
C ILE A 190 -25.37 -12.85 10.98
N PRO A 191 -26.13 -12.44 12.01
CA PRO A 191 -27.59 -12.58 12.05
C PRO A 191 -28.32 -11.64 11.07
N ILE A 192 -27.60 -10.70 10.46
CA ILE A 192 -28.14 -9.71 9.53
C ILE A 192 -27.82 -10.15 8.11
N GLU A 193 -28.82 -10.19 7.24
CA GLU A 193 -28.64 -10.55 5.84
C GLU A 193 -28.08 -9.40 4.99
N GLY A 194 -27.27 -9.75 3.99
CA GLY A 194 -26.68 -8.85 3.02
C GLY A 194 -25.73 -7.82 3.64
N ALA A 195 -25.07 -8.15 4.76
CA ALA A 195 -23.96 -7.36 5.29
C ALA A 195 -22.68 -7.74 4.54
N GLU A 196 -21.89 -6.76 4.14
CA GLU A 196 -20.63 -6.95 3.43
C GLU A 196 -19.53 -7.34 4.40
N VAL A 197 -18.85 -8.44 4.12
CA VAL A 197 -17.79 -8.99 4.97
C VAL A 197 -16.44 -8.76 4.29
N PHE A 198 -15.53 -8.12 5.01
CA PHE A 198 -14.18 -7.81 4.56
C PHE A 198 -13.17 -8.55 5.45
N LEU A 199 -12.23 -9.25 4.83
CA LEU A 199 -11.10 -9.89 5.50
C LEU A 199 -9.82 -9.17 5.08
N ASN A 200 -9.11 -8.57 6.04
CA ASN A 200 -7.93 -7.73 5.78
C ASN A 200 -8.19 -6.65 4.71
N GLY A 201 -9.36 -6.02 4.77
CA GLY A 201 -9.81 -5.01 3.80
C GLY A 201 -10.28 -5.54 2.44
N ARG A 202 -10.20 -6.85 2.15
CA ARG A 202 -10.72 -7.46 0.92
C ARG A 202 -12.15 -7.96 1.13
N LEU A 203 -13.08 -7.56 0.26
CA LEU A 203 -14.44 -8.10 0.26
C LEU A 203 -14.42 -9.60 -0.03
N VAL A 204 -14.88 -10.41 0.92
CA VAL A 204 -14.96 -11.88 0.80
C VAL A 204 -16.37 -12.39 0.51
N GLY A 205 -17.39 -11.59 0.80
CA GLY A 205 -18.76 -11.97 0.49
C GLY A 205 -19.80 -11.13 1.22
N ARG A 206 -21.03 -11.62 1.21
CA ARG A 206 -22.16 -11.03 1.93
C ARG A 206 -22.83 -12.09 2.81
N SER A 207 -23.27 -11.70 4.00
CA SER A 207 -23.97 -12.59 4.92
C SER A 207 -25.37 -13.01 4.40
N PRO A 208 -25.85 -14.21 4.71
CA PRO A 208 -25.08 -15.34 5.25
C PRO A 208 -24.07 -15.85 4.21
N LEU A 209 -22.85 -16.18 4.66
CA LEU A 209 -21.83 -16.73 3.77
C LEU A 209 -22.19 -18.16 3.37
N ALA A 210 -22.01 -18.50 2.09
CA ALA A 210 -22.35 -19.82 1.56
C ALA A 210 -21.38 -20.93 2.01
N ALA A 211 -20.16 -20.55 2.38
CA ALA A 211 -19.07 -21.42 2.82
C ALA A 211 -18.28 -20.71 3.95
N PRO A 212 -17.54 -21.44 4.79
CA PRO A 212 -16.62 -20.83 5.74
C PRO A 212 -15.50 -20.08 5.02
N LEU A 213 -14.85 -19.16 5.72
CA LEU A 213 -13.66 -18.50 5.20
C LEU A 213 -12.44 -19.40 5.41
N PHE A 214 -11.70 -19.66 4.32
CA PHE A 214 -10.38 -20.26 4.41
C PHE A 214 -9.34 -19.16 4.60
N VAL A 215 -8.59 -19.23 5.69
CA VAL A 215 -7.69 -18.16 6.11
C VAL A 215 -6.31 -18.74 6.38
N GLU A 216 -5.27 -18.02 5.97
CA GLU A 216 -3.90 -18.42 6.28
C GLU A 216 -3.65 -18.34 7.79
N PRO A 217 -2.69 -19.10 8.35
CA PRO A 217 -2.35 -18.97 9.75
C PRO A 217 -1.79 -17.58 10.06
N GLY A 218 -2.30 -16.94 11.12
CA GLY A 218 -1.88 -15.61 11.51
C GLY A 218 -2.98 -14.77 12.15
N THR A 219 -2.71 -13.48 12.30
CA THR A 219 -3.68 -12.50 12.79
C THR A 219 -4.39 -11.86 11.61
N HIS A 220 -5.72 -11.86 11.65
CA HIS A 220 -6.55 -11.30 10.60
C HIS A 220 -7.58 -10.34 11.19
N ASP A 221 -7.77 -9.22 10.51
CA ASP A 221 -8.88 -8.31 10.79
C ASP A 221 -10.09 -8.67 9.94
N ILE A 222 -11.24 -8.68 10.59
CA ILE A 222 -12.53 -8.74 9.92
C ILE A 222 -13.29 -7.45 10.14
N GLU A 223 -13.90 -6.96 9.08
CA GLU A 223 -14.80 -5.82 9.11
C GLU A 223 -16.13 -6.21 8.46
N VAL A 224 -17.24 -6.01 9.16
CA VAL A 224 -18.59 -6.26 8.66
C VAL A 224 -19.34 -4.94 8.56
N LYS A 225 -19.84 -4.64 7.35
CA LYS A 225 -20.52 -3.38 7.02
C LYS A 225 -21.94 -3.64 6.55
N LYS A 226 -22.89 -2.85 7.04
CA LYS A 226 -24.27 -2.80 6.55
C LYS A 226 -24.79 -1.38 6.65
N GLU A 227 -25.48 -0.92 5.61
CA GLU A 227 -26.18 0.37 5.66
C GLU A 227 -27.19 0.40 6.82
N GLY A 228 -27.19 1.50 7.58
CA GLY A 228 -28.02 1.63 8.78
C GLY A 228 -27.46 0.96 10.04
N TYR A 229 -26.23 0.42 10.00
CA TYR A 229 -25.54 -0.16 11.14
C TYR A 229 -24.13 0.42 11.31
N GLU A 230 -23.64 0.40 12.55
CA GLU A 230 -22.23 0.68 12.84
C GLU A 230 -21.37 -0.47 12.31
N PRO A 231 -20.22 -0.18 11.65
CA PRO A 231 -19.32 -1.22 11.18
C PRO A 231 -18.72 -1.99 12.37
N ALA A 232 -18.84 -3.32 12.35
CA ALA A 232 -18.20 -4.17 13.34
C ALA A 232 -16.78 -4.50 12.87
N LYS A 233 -15.79 -4.39 13.78
CA LYS A 233 -14.40 -4.77 13.53
C LYS A 233 -13.93 -5.72 14.61
N GLU A 234 -13.31 -6.81 14.20
CA GLU A 234 -12.79 -7.83 15.10
C GLU A 234 -11.43 -8.32 14.61
N ILE A 235 -10.56 -8.66 15.54
CA ILE A 235 -9.25 -9.24 15.25
C ILE A 235 -9.29 -10.68 15.73
N HIS A 236 -8.96 -11.61 14.84
CA HIS A 236 -8.94 -13.03 15.14
C HIS A 236 -7.59 -13.64 14.82
N VAL A 237 -7.15 -14.57 15.66
CA VAL A 237 -5.89 -15.30 15.47
C VAL A 237 -6.23 -16.71 15.04
N VAL A 238 -5.76 -17.07 13.85
CA VAL A 238 -6.06 -18.34 13.19
C VAL A 238 -4.82 -19.23 13.24
N ALA A 239 -4.99 -20.47 13.70
CA ALA A 239 -3.97 -21.51 13.66
C ALA A 239 -4.22 -22.47 12.48
N PRO A 240 -3.19 -23.13 11.93
CA PRO A 240 -3.38 -24.10 10.86
C PRO A 240 -4.19 -25.30 11.36
N ASN A 241 -5.02 -25.88 10.48
CA ASN A 241 -5.88 -27.02 10.77
C ASN A 241 -6.79 -26.81 11.98
N THR A 242 -7.28 -25.58 12.16
CA THR A 242 -8.25 -25.26 13.22
C THR A 242 -9.55 -24.74 12.63
N GLU A 243 -10.64 -25.09 13.30
CA GLU A 243 -11.95 -24.50 13.05
C GLU A 243 -12.26 -23.51 14.16
N SER A 244 -12.70 -22.31 13.78
CA SER A 244 -13.14 -21.28 14.72
C SER A 244 -14.47 -20.71 14.27
N GLU A 245 -15.29 -20.34 15.25
CA GLU A 245 -16.59 -19.73 15.00
C GLU A 245 -16.71 -18.41 15.75
N THR A 246 -17.23 -17.40 15.09
CA THR A 246 -17.41 -16.06 15.66
C THR A 246 -18.79 -15.52 15.33
N ASP A 247 -19.53 -15.11 16.37
CA ASP A 247 -20.80 -14.40 16.27
C ASP A 247 -20.56 -12.89 16.14
N VAL A 248 -20.85 -12.32 14.97
CA VAL A 248 -20.66 -10.88 14.72
C VAL A 248 -22.00 -10.16 14.77
N VAL A 249 -22.20 -9.35 15.81
CA VAL A 249 -23.41 -8.56 16.02
C VAL A 249 -23.18 -7.11 15.61
N LEU A 250 -23.94 -6.60 14.64
CA LEU A 250 -23.91 -5.19 14.28
C LEU A 250 -24.92 -4.39 15.10
N LYS A 251 -24.53 -3.18 15.50
CA LYS A 251 -25.40 -2.24 16.22
C LYS A 251 -26.13 -1.35 15.22
N PRO A 252 -27.48 -1.25 15.27
CA PRO A 252 -28.21 -0.31 14.43
C PRO A 252 -27.75 1.12 14.71
N LEU A 253 -27.50 1.90 13.65
CA LEU A 253 -27.33 3.33 13.79
C LEU A 253 -28.68 3.92 14.26
N PRO A 254 -28.68 4.88 15.20
CA PRO A 254 -29.91 5.54 15.59
C PRO A 254 -30.54 6.13 14.33
N ALA A 255 -31.76 5.68 14.02
CA ALA A 255 -32.53 6.25 12.94
C ALA A 255 -32.55 7.76 13.19
N SER A 256 -31.97 8.53 12.26
CA SER A 256 -32.11 9.97 12.30
C SER A 256 -33.60 10.23 12.23
N VAL A 257 -34.22 10.53 13.36
CA VAL A 257 -35.61 10.96 13.44
C VAL A 257 -35.72 12.11 12.46
N GLY A 258 -36.47 11.90 11.38
CA GLY A 258 -36.73 12.96 10.41
C GLY A 258 -37.19 14.22 11.14
N PRO A 259 -36.94 15.41 10.58
CA PRO A 259 -37.10 16.67 11.29
C PRO A 259 -38.48 16.73 11.92
N LYS A 260 -38.53 16.75 13.26
CA LYS A 260 -39.75 16.96 14.03
C LYS A 260 -40.35 18.28 13.54
N LYS A 261 -41.49 18.21 12.85
CA LYS A 261 -42.28 19.40 12.48
C LYS A 261 -42.46 20.22 13.76
N PRO A 262 -41.98 21.47 13.81
CA PRO A 262 -42.12 22.28 15.02
C PRO A 262 -43.61 22.40 15.38
N PRO A 263 -43.97 22.41 16.67
CA PRO A 263 -45.31 22.83 17.09
C PRO A 263 -45.60 24.23 16.53
N PRO A 264 -46.86 24.65 16.39
CA PRO A 264 -47.18 26.03 16.04
C PRO A 264 -46.60 26.94 17.12
N GLY A 265 -45.45 27.54 16.83
CA GLY A 265 -44.77 28.43 17.73
C GLY A 265 -45.50 29.78 17.78
N PRO A 266 -45.57 30.41 18.96
CA PRO A 266 -46.01 31.80 19.08
C PRO A 266 -45.02 32.72 18.35
N GLU A 267 -45.59 33.78 17.78
CA GLU A 267 -44.99 34.98 17.17
C GLU A 267 -43.51 34.96 16.76
N LYS A 268 -43.28 35.20 15.46
CA LYS A 268 -41.98 35.30 14.80
C LYS A 268 -40.99 36.17 15.60
N PRO A 269 -39.85 35.61 16.06
CA PRO A 269 -38.72 36.42 16.49
C PRO A 269 -38.13 37.14 15.27
N LYS A 270 -37.74 38.40 15.49
CA LYS A 270 -37.09 39.28 14.51
C LYS A 270 -35.90 38.57 13.85
N PRO A 271 -35.67 38.75 12.53
CA PRO A 271 -34.58 38.08 11.84
C PRO A 271 -33.23 38.35 12.53
N PRO A 272 -32.42 37.31 12.80
CA PRO A 272 -31.10 37.50 13.38
C PRO A 272 -30.21 38.32 12.44
N PRO A 273 -29.29 39.13 13.00
CA PRO A 273 -28.36 39.92 12.20
C PRO A 273 -27.50 38.99 11.31
N PRO A 274 -27.06 39.49 10.14
CA PRO A 274 -26.22 38.72 9.24
C PRO A 274 -24.95 38.24 9.96
N PRO A 275 -24.45 37.03 9.62
CA PRO A 275 -23.23 36.51 10.23
C PRO A 275 -22.06 37.46 9.98
N PRO A 276 -21.14 37.61 10.95
CA PRO A 276 -19.96 38.47 10.77
C PRO A 276 -19.10 37.94 9.61
N PRO A 277 -18.47 38.84 8.83
CA PRO A 277 -17.55 38.43 7.78
C PRO A 277 -16.41 37.59 8.38
N LEU A 278 -16.02 36.54 7.66
CA LEU A 278 -14.89 35.70 8.06
C LEU A 278 -13.62 36.56 8.22
N PRO A 279 -12.80 36.30 9.24
CA PRO A 279 -11.63 37.14 9.49
C PRO A 279 -10.58 36.96 8.37
N GLU A 280 -10.14 38.08 7.78
CA GLU A 280 -9.38 38.09 6.51
C GLU A 280 -8.04 37.35 6.56
N TRP A 281 -7.46 37.11 7.74
CA TRP A 281 -6.15 36.47 7.90
C TRP A 281 -6.10 35.01 7.37
N HIS A 282 -7.23 34.29 7.38
CA HIS A 282 -7.30 32.92 6.86
C HIS A 282 -7.13 32.87 5.33
N THR A 283 -7.68 33.88 4.64
CA THR A 283 -7.57 34.03 3.19
C THR A 283 -6.15 34.41 2.80
N TYR A 284 -5.52 35.33 3.53
CA TYR A 284 -4.10 35.67 3.33
C TYR A 284 -3.16 34.51 3.66
N GLY A 285 -3.49 33.67 4.65
CA GLY A 285 -2.70 32.49 5.01
C GLY A 285 -2.72 31.39 3.93
N LEU A 286 -3.87 31.14 3.31
CA LEU A 286 -3.99 30.17 2.21
C LEU A 286 -3.30 30.64 0.93
N ILE A 287 -3.42 31.93 0.59
CA ILE A 287 -2.75 32.52 -0.59
C ILE A 287 -1.24 32.58 -0.37
N GLY A 288 -0.78 32.95 0.83
CA GLY A 288 0.64 33.00 1.18
C GLY A 288 1.31 31.62 1.21
N GLY A 289 0.66 30.61 1.79
CA GLY A 289 1.18 29.24 1.86
C GLY A 289 1.32 28.56 0.50
N GLY A 290 0.36 28.79 -0.40
CA GLY A 290 0.41 28.28 -1.78
C GLY A 290 1.57 28.85 -2.59
N ALA A 291 1.81 30.16 -2.51
CA ALA A 291 2.89 30.82 -3.24
C ALA A 291 4.29 30.35 -2.82
N LEU A 292 4.51 30.17 -1.50
CA LEU A 292 5.78 29.66 -0.95
C LEU A 292 6.09 28.23 -1.42
N THR A 293 5.07 27.38 -1.50
CA THR A 293 5.22 25.99 -1.93
C THR A 293 5.61 25.89 -3.41
N ALA A 294 4.98 26.71 -4.28
CA ALA A 294 5.29 26.75 -5.70
C ALA A 294 6.71 27.28 -5.98
N LEU A 295 7.16 28.30 -5.25
CA LEU A 295 8.52 28.84 -5.36
C LEU A 295 9.58 27.83 -4.91
N GLY A 296 9.35 27.12 -3.80
CA GLY A 296 10.26 26.06 -3.32
C GLY A 296 10.40 24.91 -4.31
N LEU A 297 9.29 24.44 -4.89
CA LEU A 297 9.30 23.38 -5.91
C LEU A 297 9.98 23.84 -7.21
N GLY A 298 9.69 25.06 -7.68
CA GLY A 298 10.31 25.61 -8.89
C GLY A 298 11.83 25.73 -8.78
N LEU A 299 12.31 26.23 -7.63
CA LEU A 299 13.74 26.31 -7.34
C LEU A 299 14.37 24.91 -7.16
N GLY A 300 13.72 24.01 -6.42
CA GLY A 300 14.21 22.64 -6.21
C GLY A 300 14.37 21.84 -7.50
N ILE A 301 13.33 21.84 -8.35
CA ILE A 301 13.34 21.13 -9.64
C ILE A 301 14.34 21.78 -10.61
N GLY A 302 14.35 23.11 -10.72
CA GLY A 302 15.27 23.83 -11.62
C GLY A 302 16.74 23.60 -11.26
N LEU A 303 17.07 23.58 -9.97
CA LEU A 303 18.43 23.29 -9.51
C LEU A 303 18.82 21.82 -9.66
N THR A 304 17.86 20.89 -9.56
CA THR A 304 18.11 19.45 -9.78
C THR A 304 18.37 19.14 -11.25
N VAL A 305 17.56 19.68 -12.17
CA VAL A 305 17.74 19.48 -13.62
C VAL A 305 19.04 20.13 -14.11
N SER A 306 19.40 21.31 -13.59
CA SER A 306 20.66 21.99 -13.93
C SER A 306 21.91 21.40 -13.26
N ALA A 307 21.75 20.51 -12.28
CA ALA A 307 22.84 19.73 -11.69
C ALA A 307 23.18 18.49 -12.53
N GLY A 308 22.19 17.85 -13.17
CA GLY A 308 22.40 16.66 -14.01
C GLY A 308 23.28 16.93 -15.25
N GLY A 309 23.09 18.08 -15.92
CA GLY A 309 23.85 18.42 -17.13
C GLY A 309 25.34 18.72 -16.92
N LYS A 310 25.79 18.93 -15.67
CA LYS A 310 27.22 19.12 -15.34
C LYS A 310 27.91 17.85 -14.84
N GLY A 311 27.15 16.85 -14.39
CA GLY A 311 27.70 15.57 -13.96
C GLY A 311 28.37 14.81 -15.10
N GLU A 312 27.72 14.77 -16.28
CA GLU A 312 28.28 14.10 -17.47
C GLU A 312 29.57 14.76 -17.98
N GLU A 313 29.75 16.07 -17.78
CA GLU A 313 30.99 16.77 -18.18
C GLU A 313 32.12 16.51 -17.18
N ALA A 314 31.81 16.48 -15.88
CA ALA A 314 32.77 16.12 -14.84
C ALA A 314 33.24 14.66 -14.97
N ASP A 315 32.35 13.73 -15.33
CA ASP A 315 32.69 12.32 -15.58
C ASP A 315 33.59 12.15 -16.81
N LYS A 316 33.35 12.93 -17.88
CA LYS A 316 34.23 12.95 -19.07
C LYS A 316 35.61 13.51 -18.73
N GLN A 317 35.68 14.60 -17.96
CA GLN A 317 36.94 15.19 -17.52
C GLN A 317 37.72 14.24 -16.61
N LEU A 318 37.03 13.55 -15.68
CA LEU A 318 37.65 12.56 -14.79
C LEU A 318 38.17 11.35 -15.57
N ALA A 319 37.43 10.89 -16.58
CA ALA A 319 37.85 9.80 -17.46
C ALA A 319 39.07 10.16 -18.32
N GLU A 320 39.18 11.41 -18.77
CA GLU A 320 40.33 11.90 -19.55
C GLU A 320 41.59 12.04 -18.68
N ILE A 321 41.45 12.60 -17.47
CA ILE A 321 42.55 12.70 -16.50
C ILE A 321 43.02 11.30 -16.07
N ALA A 322 42.10 10.34 -15.92
CA ALA A 322 42.44 8.95 -15.58
C ALA A 322 43.20 8.22 -16.70
N ARG A 323 42.96 8.56 -17.97
CA ARG A 323 43.65 7.94 -19.13
C ARG A 323 45.05 8.47 -19.37
N THR A 324 45.31 9.71 -19.00
CA THR A 324 46.59 10.41 -19.24
C THR A 324 47.57 10.30 -18.07
N THR A 325 47.17 9.65 -16.97
CA THR A 325 48.00 9.51 -15.76
C THR A 325 48.64 8.11 -15.68
N PRO A 326 49.98 8.00 -15.74
CA PRO A 326 50.65 6.69 -15.81
C PRO A 326 50.71 5.90 -14.49
N ASN A 327 50.48 6.53 -13.33
CA ASN A 327 50.66 5.90 -12.01
C ASN A 327 49.49 6.18 -11.04
N THR A 328 49.23 5.25 -10.12
CA THR A 328 48.09 5.23 -9.18
C THR A 328 48.22 6.14 -7.94
N TYR A 329 49.25 6.98 -7.85
CA TYR A 329 49.43 7.86 -6.69
C TYR A 329 48.71 9.20 -6.90
N GLY A 330 47.54 9.33 -6.26
CA GLY A 330 46.81 10.58 -5.99
C GLY A 330 46.50 11.46 -7.21
N LEU A 331 45.40 11.19 -7.92
CA LEU A 331 44.98 11.98 -9.09
C LEU A 331 44.84 13.48 -8.76
N CYS A 332 44.18 13.82 -7.65
CA CYS A 332 44.07 15.20 -7.17
C CYS A 332 44.29 15.22 -5.66
N GLY A 333 45.35 15.88 -5.20
CA GLY A 333 45.73 15.96 -3.79
C GLY A 333 46.94 16.88 -3.61
N PRO A 334 47.35 17.20 -2.36
CA PRO A 334 48.44 18.12 -2.10
C PRO A 334 49.80 17.68 -2.68
N ASN A 335 49.95 16.40 -3.03
CA ASN A 335 51.14 15.82 -3.65
C ASN A 335 50.87 15.26 -5.08
N SER A 336 49.86 15.77 -5.80
CA SER A 336 49.53 15.26 -7.15
C SER A 336 50.53 15.67 -8.23
N PHE A 337 50.55 14.89 -9.32
CA PHE A 337 51.40 15.11 -10.49
C PHE A 337 51.22 16.52 -11.07
N GLN A 338 52.30 17.29 -11.15
CA GLN A 338 52.32 18.72 -11.52
C GLN A 338 51.54 19.04 -12.81
N PRO A 339 51.67 18.28 -13.91
CA PRO A 339 50.92 18.52 -15.14
C PRO A 339 49.38 18.47 -15.01
N ASN A 340 48.84 17.77 -14.01
CA ASN A 340 47.40 17.59 -13.81
C ASN A 340 46.79 18.63 -12.85
N GLN A 341 47.60 19.49 -12.24
CA GLN A 341 47.15 20.54 -11.32
C GLN A 341 46.05 21.47 -11.89
N PRO A 342 46.15 22.02 -13.12
CA PRO A 342 45.09 22.87 -13.66
C PRO A 342 43.78 22.11 -13.93
N ALA A 343 43.88 20.84 -14.35
CA ALA A 343 42.71 19.98 -14.58
C ALA A 343 42.00 19.62 -13.26
N CYS A 344 42.77 19.33 -12.21
CA CYS A 344 42.23 19.12 -10.86
C CYS A 344 41.59 20.38 -10.26
N ALA A 345 42.13 21.57 -10.54
CA ALA A 345 41.53 22.83 -10.11
C ALA A 345 40.17 23.09 -10.80
N GLN A 346 40.07 22.82 -12.11
CA GLN A 346 38.80 22.92 -12.85
C GLN A 346 37.76 21.89 -12.38
N LEU A 347 38.20 20.65 -12.11
CA LEU A 347 37.32 19.62 -11.56
C LEU A 347 36.80 20.00 -10.17
N LYS A 348 37.66 20.54 -9.30
CA LYS A 348 37.27 21.03 -7.97
C LYS A 348 36.27 22.19 -8.05
N ASP A 349 36.48 23.13 -8.97
CA ASP A 349 35.53 24.23 -9.19
C ASP A 349 34.17 23.72 -9.68
N THR A 350 34.19 22.76 -10.61
CA THR A 350 32.99 22.12 -11.16
C THR A 350 32.20 21.37 -10.07
N LEU A 351 32.89 20.57 -9.24
CA LEU A 351 32.30 19.85 -8.10
C LEU A 351 31.77 20.81 -7.03
N SER A 352 32.49 21.88 -6.69
CA SER A 352 32.01 22.88 -5.73
C SER A 352 30.76 23.63 -6.22
N SER A 353 30.66 23.86 -7.53
CA SER A 353 29.47 24.44 -8.17
C SER A 353 28.30 23.47 -8.20
N GLN A 354 28.57 22.15 -8.24
CA GLN A 354 27.56 21.10 -8.15
C GLN A 354 27.03 20.97 -6.72
N ASP A 355 27.90 20.98 -5.71
CA ASP A 355 27.52 20.94 -4.30
C ASP A 355 26.68 22.17 -3.92
N ALA A 356 27.04 23.35 -4.41
CA ALA A 356 26.24 24.57 -4.19
C ALA A 356 24.82 24.45 -4.78
N ARG A 357 24.66 23.81 -5.94
CA ARG A 357 23.35 23.60 -6.60
C ARG A 357 22.56 22.47 -5.96
N ALA A 358 23.22 21.39 -5.54
CA ALA A 358 22.61 20.28 -4.81
C ALA A 358 22.09 20.76 -3.44
N ASN A 359 22.89 21.55 -2.71
CA ASN A 359 22.46 22.17 -1.46
C ASN A 359 21.31 23.18 -1.68
N GLY A 360 21.35 23.95 -2.76
CA GLY A 360 20.25 24.83 -3.17
C GLY A 360 18.96 24.08 -3.50
N ALA A 361 19.06 22.91 -4.13
CA ALA A 361 17.91 22.05 -4.43
C ALA A 361 17.29 21.48 -3.15
N VAL A 362 18.11 20.99 -2.21
CA VAL A 362 17.66 20.51 -0.90
C VAL A 362 16.95 21.62 -0.13
N ALA A 363 17.51 22.84 -0.10
CA ALA A 363 16.86 24.00 0.52
C ALA A 363 15.50 24.31 -0.13
N GLY A 364 15.40 24.24 -1.46
CA GLY A 364 14.15 24.43 -2.19
C GLY A 364 13.06 23.41 -1.80
N PHE A 365 13.42 22.13 -1.68
CA PHE A 365 12.49 21.08 -1.25
C PHE A 365 12.08 21.20 0.22
N VAL A 366 12.99 21.62 1.11
CA VAL A 366 12.66 21.90 2.53
C VAL A 366 11.64 23.04 2.62
N ILE A 367 11.84 24.12 1.87
CA ILE A 367 10.89 25.25 1.81
C ILE A 367 9.52 24.79 1.29
N ALA A 368 9.50 23.97 0.24
CA ALA A 368 8.27 23.42 -0.31
C ALA A 368 7.54 22.51 0.70
N GLY A 369 8.27 21.63 1.39
CA GLY A 369 7.70 20.73 2.41
C GLY A 369 7.08 21.49 3.57
N VAL A 370 7.78 22.50 4.10
CA VAL A 370 7.26 23.35 5.19
C VAL A 370 6.02 24.13 4.75
N GLY A 371 6.04 24.69 3.53
CA GLY A 371 4.88 25.39 2.96
C GLY A 371 3.65 24.50 2.79
N ALA A 372 3.84 23.26 2.32
CA ALA A 372 2.76 22.30 2.13
C ALA A 372 2.14 21.86 3.47
N VAL A 373 2.97 21.51 4.47
CA VAL A 373 2.48 21.11 5.80
C VAL A 373 1.76 22.26 6.50
N GLY A 374 2.30 23.49 6.41
CA GLY A 374 1.65 24.67 6.98
C GLY A 374 0.28 24.96 6.34
N THR A 375 0.17 24.83 5.02
CA THR A 375 -1.08 25.06 4.29
C THR A 375 -2.13 23.97 4.60
N VAL A 376 -1.73 22.70 4.66
CA VAL A 376 -2.60 21.59 5.05
C VAL A 376 -3.03 21.70 6.51
N GLY A 377 -2.13 22.08 7.41
CA GLY A 377 -2.44 22.34 8.81
C GLY A 377 -3.46 23.47 8.98
N LEU A 378 -3.30 24.58 8.25
CA LEU A 378 -4.26 25.69 8.25
C LEU A 378 -5.62 25.27 7.68
N PHE A 379 -5.65 24.35 6.71
CA PHE A 379 -6.88 23.82 6.12
C PHE A 379 -7.61 22.83 7.03
N LEU A 380 -6.88 22.02 7.80
CA LEU A 380 -7.42 20.99 8.69
C LEU A 380 -7.76 21.50 10.10
N LEU A 381 -7.34 22.71 10.46
CA LEU A 381 -7.74 23.33 11.72
C LEU A 381 -9.28 23.46 11.79
N PRO A 382 -9.92 22.95 12.87
CA PRO A 382 -11.37 22.93 12.96
C PRO A 382 -11.91 24.37 12.96
N LYS A 383 -12.94 24.60 12.13
CA LYS A 383 -13.68 25.87 12.01
C LYS A 383 -14.56 26.15 13.24
N VAL A 384 -14.03 25.95 14.43
CA VAL A 384 -14.72 26.32 15.67
C VAL A 384 -14.46 27.81 15.94
N PRO A 385 -15.50 28.66 15.96
CA PRO A 385 -15.33 29.99 16.51
C PRO A 385 -14.92 29.83 17.97
N ILE A 386 -13.73 30.32 18.32
CA ILE A 386 -13.30 30.47 19.70
C ILE A 386 -14.32 31.42 20.35
N GLY A 387 -15.29 30.86 21.08
CA GLY A 387 -16.35 31.64 21.73
C GLY A 387 -17.79 31.10 21.65
N ARG A 388 -18.05 29.84 21.31
CA ARG A 388 -19.41 29.28 21.42
C ARG A 388 -19.55 28.30 22.57
N SER A 389 -20.41 28.67 23.52
CA SER A 389 -20.92 27.84 24.62
C SER A 389 -21.49 26.54 24.08
N ILE A 390 -20.87 25.42 24.43
CA ILE A 390 -21.36 24.08 24.14
C ILE A 390 -21.98 23.58 25.44
N ILE A 391 -23.31 23.51 25.46
CA ILE A 391 -24.13 22.77 26.43
C ILE A 391 -23.89 23.17 27.91
N GLY A 392 -24.67 24.14 28.42
CA GLY A 392 -25.02 24.30 29.85
C GLY A 392 -23.89 24.51 30.87
N MET A 393 -22.62 24.36 30.49
CA MET A 393 -21.47 24.37 31.38
C MET A 393 -20.68 25.65 31.17
N LYS A 394 -20.63 26.48 32.22
CA LYS A 394 -19.72 27.63 32.28
C LYS A 394 -18.43 27.17 32.96
N PHE A 395 -17.32 27.30 32.24
CA PHE A 395 -15.99 27.15 32.80
C PHE A 395 -15.44 28.55 33.10
N ALA A 396 -15.17 28.84 34.37
CA ALA A 396 -14.53 30.08 34.80
C ALA A 396 -13.11 29.77 35.29
N PRO A 397 -12.05 30.23 34.59
CA PRO A 397 -10.69 30.08 35.08
C PRO A 397 -10.46 30.99 36.28
N VAL A 398 -9.82 30.47 37.33
CA VAL A 398 -9.40 31.22 38.51
C VAL A 398 -7.87 31.30 38.46
N ILE A 399 -7.36 32.51 38.24
CA ILE A 399 -5.93 32.79 38.22
C ILE A 399 -5.64 33.70 39.42
N GLY A 400 -4.94 33.17 40.41
CA GLY A 400 -4.40 33.92 41.55
C GLY A 400 -2.90 33.66 41.69
N PHE A 401 -2.19 34.53 42.39
CA PHE A 401 -0.72 34.48 42.54
C PHE A 401 -0.18 33.13 43.05
N ASP A 402 -0.98 32.35 43.78
CA ASP A 402 -0.61 31.03 44.29
C ASP A 402 -1.51 29.88 43.81
N ARG A 403 -2.49 30.13 42.93
CA ARG A 403 -3.37 29.06 42.41
C ARG A 403 -3.76 29.27 40.95
N LEU A 404 -3.49 28.23 40.15
CA LEU A 404 -4.01 28.06 38.81
C LEU A 404 -5.09 26.95 38.85
N GLY A 405 -6.33 27.30 38.52
CA GLY A 405 -7.42 26.32 38.48
C GLY A 405 -8.61 26.84 37.68
N GLY A 406 -9.70 26.07 37.65
CA GLY A 406 -10.94 26.50 37.03
C GLY A 406 -12.15 25.85 37.69
N THR A 407 -13.25 26.58 37.75
CA THR A 407 -14.53 26.08 38.27
C THR A 407 -15.46 25.77 37.11
N LEU A 408 -16.03 24.56 37.11
CA LEU A 408 -17.03 24.11 36.16
C LEU A 408 -18.41 24.20 36.84
N THR A 409 -19.30 25.03 36.33
CA THR A 409 -20.69 25.15 36.82
C THR A 409 -21.66 24.79 35.70
N GLY A 410 -22.56 23.84 35.96
CA GLY A 410 -23.62 23.45 35.04
C GLY A 410 -24.89 23.08 35.80
N SER A 411 -26.05 23.31 35.18
CA SER A 411 -27.34 22.77 35.62
C SER A 411 -27.54 21.42 34.96
N PHE A 412 -27.68 20.37 35.77
CA PHE A 412 -28.04 19.02 35.33
C PHE A 412 -29.54 18.89 35.11
#